data_AF-A0A923QHA4-F1
#
_entry.id   AF-A0A923QHA4-F1
#
_cell.length_a   1.000
_cell.length_b   1.000
_cell.length_c   1.000
_cell.angle_alpha   90.00
_cell.angle_beta   90.00
_cell.angle_gamma   90.00
#
_symmetry.space_group_name_H-M   'P 1'
#
loop_
_entity.id
_entity.type
_entity.pdbx_description
1 polymer ?
#
loop_
_entity_poly.entity_id
_entity_poly.type
_entity_poly.pdbx_seq_one_letter_code
_entity_poly.pdbx_strand_id
1 'polypeptide(L)' 'MPARDWGELVQPEHVHGSLYTDPAIYQEELQKIWQRTWVYVGHESEVAKPNDYV' A
#
# COMPACT_ATOMS: atom_id res chain seq x y z
N MET A 1 4.37 -9.21 18.08
CA MET A 1 2.97 -8.79 17.95
C MET A 1 2.19 -9.99 17.43
N PRO A 2 1.06 -10.37 18.01
CA PRO A 2 0.32 -11.52 17.52
C PRO A 2 -0.01 -11.29 16.04
N ALA A 3 0.20 -12.31 15.22
CA ALA A 3 -0.12 -12.25 13.80
C ALA A 3 -1.63 -12.02 13.67
N ARG A 4 -2.03 -10.96 12.97
CA ARG A 4 -3.44 -10.66 12.69
C ARG A 4 -4.01 -11.75 11.80
N ASP A 5 -5.21 -12.22 12.12
CA ASP A 5 -5.91 -13.17 11.26
C ASP A 5 -6.56 -12.42 10.08
N TRP A 6 -5.89 -12.47 8.93
CA TRP A 6 -6.38 -11.84 7.71
C TRP A 6 -7.61 -12.56 7.13
N GLY A 7 -7.82 -13.84 7.47
CA GLY A 7 -8.96 -14.64 7.00
C GLY A 7 -10.30 -14.18 7.58
N GLU A 8 -10.30 -13.56 8.76
CA GLU A 8 -11.50 -12.96 9.34
C GLU A 8 -11.83 -11.59 8.72
N LEU A 9 -10.79 -10.83 8.35
CA LEU A 9 -10.91 -9.47 7.80
C LEU A 9 -11.25 -9.45 6.31
N VAL A 10 -10.79 -10.45 5.55
CA VAL A 10 -10.99 -10.55 4.11
C VAL A 10 -11.63 -11.90 3.80
N GLN A 11 -12.93 -11.88 3.51
CA GLN A 11 -13.70 -13.04 3.10
C GLN A 11 -14.05 -12.92 1.61
N PRO A 12 -14.35 -14.02 0.91
CA PRO A 12 -14.62 -13.99 -0.53
C PRO A 12 -15.76 -13.04 -0.93
N GLU A 13 -16.75 -12.88 -0.04
CA GLU A 13 -17.99 -12.14 -0.30
C GLU A 13 -18.01 -10.76 0.37
N HIS A 14 -17.13 -10.52 1.36
CA HIS A 14 -17.08 -9.24 2.07
C HIS A 14 -15.71 -8.94 2.65
N VAL A 15 -15.42 -7.64 2.75
CA VAL A 15 -14.20 -7.11 3.38
C VAL A 15 -14.60 -6.28 4.58
N HIS A 16 -13.95 -6.52 5.71
CA HIS A 16 -14.21 -5.76 6.93
C HIS A 16 -13.74 -4.32 6.76
N GLY A 17 -14.63 -3.34 7.03
CA GLY A 17 -14.37 -1.92 6.77
C GLY A 17 -13.17 -1.34 7.52
N SER A 18 -12.74 -1.96 8.62
CA SER A 18 -11.53 -1.56 9.34
C SER A 18 -10.27 -1.64 8.49
N LEU A 19 -10.25 -2.47 7.44
CA LEU A 19 -9.11 -2.57 6.53
C LEU A 19 -8.76 -1.19 5.91
N TYR A 20 -9.78 -0.35 5.70
CA TYR A 20 -9.62 0.97 5.08
C TYR A 20 -9.54 2.12 6.08
N THR A 21 -9.83 1.89 7.36
CA THR A 21 -9.94 2.95 8.37
C THR A 21 -8.99 2.79 9.56
N ASP A 22 -8.46 1.59 9.82
CA ASP A 22 -7.57 1.31 10.94
C ASP A 22 -6.14 1.81 10.65
N PRO A 23 -5.63 2.80 11.41
CA PRO A 23 -4.27 3.31 11.24
C PRO A 23 -3.19 2.25 11.44
N ALA A 24 -3.42 1.25 12.30
CA ALA A 24 -2.45 0.19 12.54
C ALA A 24 -2.29 -0.72 11.32
N ILE A 25 -3.38 -1.01 10.60
CA ILE A 25 -3.36 -1.78 9.35
C ILE A 25 -2.58 -1.00 8.29
N TYR A 26 -2.83 0.30 8.17
CA TYR A 26 -2.11 1.17 7.23
C TYR A 26 -0.59 1.18 7.49
N GLN A 27 -0.16 1.28 8.74
CA GLN A 27 1.28 1.22 9.08
C GLN A 27 1.92 -0.11 8.70
N GLU A 28 1.20 -1.23 8.89
CA GLU A 28 1.68 -2.54 8.46
C GLU A 28 1.73 -2.66 6.94
N GLU A 29 0.76 -2.10 6.23
CA GLU A 29 0.71 -2.06 4.76
C GLU A 29 1.94 -1.33 4.21
N LEU A 30 2.28 -0.17 4.78
CA LEU A 30 3.47 0.59 4.39
C LEU A 30 4.75 -0.24 4.48
N GLN A 31 4.93 -1.00 5.56
CA GLN A 31 6.14 -1.80 5.78
C GLN A 31 6.18 -3.08 4.94
N LYS A 32 5.05 -3.77 4.79
CA LYS A 32 5.00 -5.11 4.18
C LYS A 32 4.73 -5.08 2.69
N ILE A 33 4.03 -4.07 2.19
CA ILE A 33 3.64 -3.93 0.78
C ILE A 33 4.42 -2.78 0.16
N TRP A 34 4.13 -1.54 0.54
CA TRP A 34 4.65 -0.35 -0.17
C TRP A 34 6.17 -0.28 -0.24
N GLN A 35 6.88 -0.63 0.84
CA GLN A 35 8.35 -0.65 0.86
C GLN A 35 9.00 -1.80 0.07
N ARG A 36 8.21 -2.77 -0.38
CA ARG A 36 8.71 -4.03 -0.96
C ARG A 36 8.20 -4.27 -2.38
N THR A 37 7.27 -3.44 -2.86
CA THR A 37 6.65 -3.54 -4.19
C THR A 37 7.13 -2.44 -5.12
N TRP A 38 7.02 -2.68 -6.43
CA TRP A 38 7.25 -1.66 -7.44
C TRP A 38 6.13 -0.62 -7.41
N VAL A 39 6.48 0.64 -7.15
CA VAL A 39 5.55 1.77 -7.15
C VAL A 39 5.81 2.58 -8.42
N TYR A 40 4.74 2.88 -9.15
CA TYR A 40 4.79 3.77 -10.28
C TYR A 40 4.98 5.21 -9.80
N VAL A 41 6.05 5.87 -10.25
CA VAL A 41 6.41 7.24 -9.82
C VAL A 41 6.06 8.29 -10.87
N GLY A 42 6.04 7.93 -12.15
CA GLY A 42 5.79 8.86 -13.24
C GLY A 42 6.18 8.27 -14.58
N HIS A 43 5.81 8.97 -15.65
CA HIS A 43 6.20 8.60 -17.00
C HIS A 43 7.51 9.31 -17.41
N GLU A 44 8.31 8.69 -18.26
CA GLU A 44 9.60 9.25 -18.71
C GLU A 44 9.46 10.66 -19.32
N SER A 45 8.35 10.95 -19.98
CA SER A 45 8.09 12.28 -20.57
C SER A 45 7.94 13.40 -19.54
N GLU A 46 7.68 13.09 -18.26
CA GLU A 46 7.53 14.07 -17.19
C GLU A 46 8.88 14.59 -16.68
N VAL A 47 10.00 13.94 -17.04
CA VAL A 47 11.37 14.33 -16.66
C VAL A 47 12.33 14.30 -17.86
N ALA A 48 11.89 14.88 -18.98
CA ALA A 48 12.62 14.76 -20.25
C ALA A 48 13.95 15.53 -20.31
N LYS A 49 14.20 16.48 -19.39
CA LYS A 49 15.37 17.35 -19.41
C LYS A 49 16.28 17.13 -18.20
N PRO A 50 17.61 17.32 -18.34
CA PRO A 50 18.50 17.35 -17.19
C PRO A 50 18.06 18.42 -16.18
N ASN A 51 17.98 18.05 -14.89
CA ASN A 51 17.47 18.85 -13.78
C ASN A 51 15.94 19.05 -13.71
N ASP A 52 15.16 18.25 -14.43
CA ASP A 52 13.71 18.17 -14.26
C ASP A 52 13.35 17.18 -13.14
N TYR A 53 12.43 17.56 -12.25
CA TYR A 53 12.03 16.75 -11.10
C TYR A 53 10.51 16.81 -10.92
N VAL A 54 9.94 15.69 -10.46
CA VAL A 54 8.51 15.51 -10.16
C VAL A 54 8.33 15.40 -8.65
#